data_AF-A0A2S6TB92-F1
#
_entry.id   AF-A0A2S6TB92-F1
#
_cell.length_a   1.000
_cell.length_b   1.000
_cell.length_c   1.000
_cell.angle_alpha   90.00
_cell.angle_beta   90.00
_cell.angle_gamma   90.00
#
_symmetry.space_group_name_H-M   'P 1'
#
loop_
_entity.id
_entity.type
_entity.pdbx_description
1 polymer ?
#
loop_
_entity_poly.entity_id
_entity_poly.type
_entity_poly.pdbx_seq_one_letter_code
_entity_poly.pdbx_strand_id
1 'polypeptide(L)' 'MLVIHPDECIDCGVCEPECPVEAIIPDTDGEAEKWLELNRDYSEKWPNITRKAPSPDDADTYKDEGDKYEKYFDESPGEA' A
#
# COMPACT_ATOMS: atom_id res chain seq x y z
N MET A 1 1.22 2.02 -6.87
CA MET A 1 1.21 1.51 -5.47
C MET A 1 0.05 2.15 -4.71
N LEU A 2 -0.28 1.64 -3.51
CA LEU A 2 -1.29 2.21 -2.61
C LEU A 2 -0.68 2.34 -1.21
N VAL A 3 -0.98 3.43 -0.50
CA VAL A 3 -0.45 3.74 0.83
C VAL A 3 -1.56 4.13 1.80
N ILE A 4 -1.28 4.02 3.10
CA ILE A 4 -2.18 4.40 4.20
C ILE A 4 -1.66 5.68 4.85
N HIS A 5 -2.53 6.66 5.08
CA HIS A 5 -2.16 7.89 5.78
C HIS A 5 -2.00 7.62 7.29
N PRO A 6 -0.80 7.76 7.87
CA PRO A 6 -0.56 7.37 9.27
C PRO A 6 -1.35 8.22 10.26
N ASP A 7 -1.48 9.53 10.01
CA ASP A 7 -2.18 10.42 10.95
C ASP A 7 -3.72 10.31 10.88
N GLU A 8 -4.27 9.65 9.85
CA GLU A 8 -5.71 9.35 9.72
C GLU A 8 -6.05 7.91 10.10
N CYS A 9 -5.06 7.02 10.06
CA CYS A 9 -5.19 5.66 10.55
C CYS A 9 -5.50 5.66 12.05
N ILE A 10 -6.45 4.82 12.46
CA ILE A 10 -6.88 4.66 13.85
C ILE A 10 -6.59 3.26 14.39
N ASP A 11 -5.71 2.52 13.72
CA ASP A 11 -5.25 1.18 14.11
C ASP A 11 -6.38 0.17 14.36
N CYS A 12 -7.41 0.20 13.51
CA CYS A 12 -8.57 -0.69 13.66
C CYS A 12 -8.33 -2.13 13.17
N GLY A 13 -7.27 -2.37 12.37
CA GLY A 13 -6.88 -3.68 11.86
C GLY A 13 -7.82 -4.31 10.82
N VAL A 14 -8.85 -3.60 10.35
CA VAL A 14 -9.85 -4.18 9.43
C VAL A 14 -9.29 -4.43 8.04
N CYS A 15 -8.35 -3.62 7.57
CA CYS A 15 -7.80 -3.73 6.22
C CYS A 15 -6.76 -4.87 6.07
N GLU A 16 -6.10 -5.27 7.15
CA GLU A 16 -5.08 -6.33 7.16
C GLU A 16 -5.59 -7.66 6.56
N PRO A 17 -6.68 -8.28 7.06
CA PRO A 17 -7.18 -9.54 6.50
C PRO A 17 -7.85 -9.40 5.13
N GLU A 18 -8.18 -8.18 4.71
CA GLU A 18 -8.85 -7.91 3.44
C GLU A 18 -7.87 -7.81 2.26
N CYS A 19 -6.57 -7.64 2.54
CA CYS A 19 -5.54 -7.57 1.51
C CYS A 19 -5.24 -8.97 0.94
N PRO A 20 -5.52 -9.27 -0.34
CA PRO A 20 -5.34 -10.61 -0.90
C PRO A 20 -3.89 -11.09 -0.98
N VAL A 21 -2.94 -10.17 -0.86
CA VAL A 21 -1.48 -10.40 -0.91
C VAL A 21 -0.81 -10.12 0.43
N GLU A 22 -1.59 -9.92 1.49
CA GLU A 22 -1.10 -9.77 2.88
C GLU A 22 -0.04 -8.66 3.03
N ALA A 23 -0.15 -7.57 2.23
CA ALA A 23 0.84 -6.50 2.19
C ALA A 23 0.65 -5.42 3.27
N ILE A 24 -0.47 -5.46 4.00
CA ILE A 24 -0.79 -4.50 5.06
C ILE A 24 -0.37 -5.14 6.38
N ILE A 25 0.50 -4.44 7.12
CA ILE A 25 1.03 -4.85 8.42
C ILE A 25 0.93 -3.67 9.41
N PRO A 26 0.81 -3.93 10.73
CA PRO A 26 0.80 -2.87 11.73
C PRO A 26 2.15 -2.15 11.80
N ASP A 27 2.15 -0.88 12.17
CA ASP A 27 3.36 -0.07 12.33
C ASP A 27 4.29 -0.55 13.46
N THR A 28 3.74 -1.33 14.39
CA THR A 28 4.50 -2.01 15.44
C THR A 28 5.31 -3.21 14.94
N ASP A 29 5.06 -3.68 13.72
CA ASP A 29 5.86 -4.73 13.09
C ASP A 29 7.20 -4.14 12.59
N GLY A 30 8.31 -4.81 12.89
CA GLY A 30 9.64 -4.36 12.45
C GLY A 30 9.78 -4.32 10.92
N GLU A 31 9.00 -5.11 10.18
CA GLU A 31 8.99 -5.06 8.71
C GLU A 31 8.34 -3.77 8.17
N ALA A 32 7.52 -3.08 8.98
CA ALA A 32 6.86 -1.85 8.59
C ALA A 32 7.83 -0.65 8.53
N GLU A 33 8.94 -0.69 9.29
CA GLU A 33 9.87 0.44 9.45
C GLU A 33 10.34 1.02 8.11
N LYS A 34 10.63 0.16 7.12
CA LYS A 34 11.06 0.57 5.78
C LYS A 34 9.97 1.28 4.96
N TRP A 35 8.71 1.16 5.34
CA TRP A 35 7.55 1.68 4.61
C TRP A 35 6.90 2.90 5.29
N LEU A 36 7.24 3.21 6.55
CA LEU A 36 6.55 4.25 7.31
C LEU A 36 6.67 5.63 6.66
N GLU A 37 7.89 6.04 6.29
CA GLU A 37 8.13 7.33 5.63
C GLU A 37 7.51 7.38 4.23
N LEU A 38 7.59 6.27 3.47
CA LEU A 38 6.95 6.17 2.17
C LEU A 38 5.43 6.38 2.28
N ASN A 39 4.77 5.70 3.23
CA ASN A 39 3.34 5.82 3.41
C ASN A 39 2.95 7.26 3.79
N ARG A 40 3.70 7.88 4.71
CA ARG A 40 3.50 9.29 5.08
C ARG A 40 3.61 10.21 3.86
N ASP A 41 4.73 10.18 3.16
CA ASP A 41 5.03 11.10 2.06
C ASP A 41 4.02 10.99 0.92
N TYR A 42 3.64 9.77 0.52
CA TYR A 42 2.76 9.56 -0.61
C TYR A 42 1.28 9.68 -0.25
N SER A 43 0.92 9.52 1.03
CA SER A 43 -0.45 9.79 1.49
C SER A 43 -0.82 11.27 1.42
N GLU A 44 0.16 12.18 1.54
CA GLU A 44 -0.05 13.63 1.36
C GLU A 44 -0.10 14.04 -0.13
N LYS A 45 0.56 13.28 -1.01
CA LYS A 45 0.73 13.62 -2.44
C LYS A 45 -0.32 12.98 -3.34
N TRP A 46 -0.74 11.75 -3.06
CA TRP A 46 -1.65 10.99 -3.91
C TRP A 46 -3.12 11.29 -3.62
N PRO A 47 -4.01 11.17 -4.62
CA PRO A 47 -5.44 11.36 -4.41
C PRO A 47 -6.01 10.26 -3.51
N ASN A 48 -7.05 10.61 -2.75
CA ASN A 48 -7.71 9.68 -1.85
C ASN A 48 -8.60 8.67 -2.61
N ILE A 49 -8.44 7.38 -2.32
CA ILE A 49 -9.29 6.30 -2.85
C ILE A 49 -10.30 5.85 -1.79
N THR A 50 -11.60 6.03 -2.08
CA THR A 50 -12.71 5.67 -1.15
C THR A 50 -13.60 4.55 -1.66
N ARG A 51 -13.35 4.06 -2.88
CA ARG A 51 -14.13 3.00 -3.53
C ARG A 51 -13.19 1.98 -4.13
N LYS A 52 -13.61 0.72 -4.12
CA LYS A 52 -12.87 -0.37 -4.73
C LYS A 52 -12.86 -0.21 -6.26
N ALA A 53 -11.65 -0.15 -6.81
CA ALA A 53 -11.38 -0.31 -8.23
C ALA A 53 -11.16 -1.80 -8.57
N PRO A 54 -11.27 -2.20 -9.85
CA PRO A 54 -10.71 -3.47 -10.30
C PRO A 54 -9.21 -3.55 -9.97
N SER A 55 -8.73 -4.74 -9.61
CA SER A 55 -7.29 -4.99 -9.54
C SER A 55 -6.67 -4.85 -10.94
N PRO A 56 -5.37 -4.50 -11.06
CA PRO A 56 -4.66 -4.56 -12.32
C PRO A 56 -4.78 -5.94 -13.00
N ASP A 57 -4.91 -5.97 -14.33
CA ASP A 57 -5.09 -7.21 -15.10
C ASP A 57 -3.93 -8.21 -14.93
N ASP A 58 -2.74 -7.69 -14.62
CA ASP A 58 -1.50 -8.42 -14.41
C ASP A 58 -1.20 -8.74 -12.94
N ALA A 59 -2.12 -8.42 -12.01
CA ALA A 59 -1.90 -8.57 -10.56
C ALA A 59 -1.45 -9.99 -10.15
N ASP A 60 -1.99 -11.03 -10.79
CA ASP A 60 -1.60 -12.43 -10.52
C ASP A 60 -0.15 -12.75 -10.87
N THR A 61 0.44 -12.02 -11.83
CA THR A 61 1.85 -12.19 -12.21
C THR A 61 2.78 -11.61 -11.16
N TYR A 62 2.37 -10.51 -10.52
CA TYR A 62 3.20 -9.74 -9.59
C TYR A 62 2.98 -10.09 -8.11
N LYS A 63 1.96 -10.89 -7.78
CA LYS A 63 1.57 -11.14 -6.38
C LYS A 63 2.72 -11.74 -5.55
N ASP A 64 3.46 -12.70 -6.12
CA ASP A 64 4.55 -13.44 -5.46
C ASP A 64 5.94 -12.89 -5.81
N GLU A 65 6.02 -11.78 -6.55
CA GLU A 65 7.29 -11.19 -6.94
C GLU A 65 7.88 -10.33 -5.79
N GLY A 66 9.14 -10.61 -5.43
CA GLY A 66 9.93 -9.81 -4.49
C GLY A 66 10.53 -8.55 -5.12
N ASP A 67 10.95 -7.62 -4.25
CA ASP A 67 11.67 -6.38 -4.61
C ASP A 67 10.89 -5.48 -5.62
N LYS A 68 9.55 -5.46 -5.51
CA LYS A 68 8.69 -4.70 -6.42
C LYS A 68 8.87 -3.18 -6.30
N TYR A 69 9.26 -2.70 -5.13
CA TYR A 69 9.54 -1.28 -4.93
C TYR A 69 10.74 -0.86 -5.79
N GLU A 70 11.84 -1.59 -5.70
CA GLU A 70 13.06 -1.30 -6.44
C GLU A 70 12.87 -1.43 -7.97
N LYS A 71 12.01 -2.35 -8.41
CA LYS A 71 11.78 -2.62 -9.84
C LYS A 71 10.77 -1.71 -10.50
N TYR A 72 9.71 -1.33 -9.78
CA TYR A 72 8.50 -0.78 -10.38
C TYR A 72 7.97 0.47 -9.67
N PHE A 73 8.68 1.00 -8.68
CA PHE A 73 8.24 2.23 -8.01
C PHE A 73 8.20 3.42 -8.98
N ASP A 74 7.07 4.10 -8.96
CA ASP A 74 6.81 5.36 -9.67
C ASP A 74 6.19 6.34 -8.67
N GLU A 75 6.64 7.60 -8.70
CA GLU A 75 6.18 8.65 -7.79
C GLU A 75 4.75 9.11 -8.11
N SER A 76 4.26 8.81 -9.32
CA SER A 76 2.90 9.13 -9.76
C SER A 76 1.88 8.22 -9.08
N PRO A 77 0.69 8.72 -8.75
CA PRO A 77 -0.37 7.88 -8.24
C PRO A 77 -0.80 6.84 -9.28
N GLY A 78 -1.20 5.66 -8.81
CA GLY A 78 -1.88 4.69 -9.66
C GLY A 78 -3.23 5.19 -10.16
N GLU A 79 -3.75 4.58 -11.22
CA GLU A 79 -5.11 4.83 -11.67
C GLU A 79 -6.13 4.26 -10.67
N ALA A 80 -7.17 5.03 -10.38
CA ALA A 80 -8.23 4.71 -9.41
C ALA A 80 -9.48 4.13 -10.06
#